data_AF-A0A2N1ND43-F1
#
_entry.id   AF-A0A2N1ND43-F1
#
_cell.length_a   1.000
_cell.length_b   1.000
_cell.length_c   1.000
_cell.angle_alpha   90.00
_cell.angle_beta   90.00
_cell.angle_gamma   90.00
#
_symmetry.space_group_name_H-M   'P 1'
#
loop_
_entity.id
_entity.type
_entity.pdbx_description
1 polymer ?
#
loop_
_entity_poly.entity_id
_entity_poly.type
_entity_poly.pdbx_seq_one_letter_code
_entity_poly.pdbx_strand_id
1 'polypeptide(L)'
;MQRNKLNRKKRSYDDADLYDEEMFCIISTGIEWIMTKVILKSNSNGGNVEVRVCLPIPDPIPINKVSLSRGDIREPVSKLLLQIKGLLEEQKNSLVSGKRHRSCQ
;
A
#
# COMPACT_ATOMS: atom_id res chain seq x y z
N MET A 1 -30.56 9.39 -11.65
CA MET A 1 -29.48 9.03 -10.70
C MET A 1 -28.91 7.67 -11.08
N GLN A 2 -27.73 7.60 -11.68
CA GLN A 2 -27.04 6.33 -11.91
C GLN A 2 -26.42 5.84 -10.60
N ARG A 3 -26.82 4.65 -10.14
CA ARG A 3 -26.20 3.98 -9.00
C ARG A 3 -24.85 3.44 -9.45
N ASN A 4 -23.74 3.95 -8.90
CA ASN A 4 -22.41 3.39 -9.09
C ASN A 4 -22.44 1.90 -8.66
N LYS A 5 -22.34 1.00 -9.65
CA LYS A 5 -22.21 -0.44 -9.41
C LYS A 5 -20.83 -0.67 -8.80
N LEU A 6 -20.76 -0.78 -7.47
CA LEU A 6 -19.55 -1.22 -6.78
C LEU A 6 -19.18 -2.62 -7.30
N ASN A 7 -17.99 -2.74 -7.88
CA ASN A 7 -17.45 -4.02 -8.31
C ASN A 7 -17.20 -4.86 -7.04
N ARG A 8 -18.12 -5.78 -6.73
CA ARG A 8 -18.02 -6.70 -5.59
C ARG A 8 -17.12 -7.90 -5.89
N LYS A 9 -16.66 -8.05 -7.14
CA LYS A 9 -15.75 -9.12 -7.53
C LYS A 9 -14.39 -8.81 -6.92
N LYS A 10 -13.98 -9.59 -5.92
CA LYS A 10 -12.59 -9.61 -5.47
C LYS A 10 -11.73 -9.97 -6.69
N ARG A 11 -10.75 -9.15 -7.02
CA ARG A 11 -9.76 -9.51 -8.04
C ARG A 11 -9.00 -10.73 -7.53
N SER A 12 -8.84 -11.73 -8.38
CA SER A 12 -7.91 -12.82 -8.09
C SER A 12 -6.47 -12.30 -8.08
N TYR A 13 -5.54 -13.09 -7.54
CA TYR A 13 -4.11 -12.78 -7.56
C TYR A 13 -3.63 -12.47 -8.99
N ASP A 14 -4.07 -13.30 -9.95
CA ASP A 14 -3.76 -13.16 -11.37
C ASP A 14 -4.38 -11.91 -12.00
N ASP A 15 -5.64 -11.59 -11.65
CA ASP A 15 -6.32 -10.38 -12.14
C ASP A 15 -5.72 -9.07 -11.62
N ALA A 16 -4.98 -9.15 -10.50
CA ALA A 16 -4.37 -8.02 -9.86
C ALA A 16 -2.94 -7.76 -10.37
N ASP A 17 -2.44 -8.60 -11.29
CA ASP A 17 -1.08 -8.55 -11.84
C ASP A 17 -0.02 -8.51 -10.73
N LEU A 18 -0.28 -9.22 -9.63
CA LEU A 18 0.58 -9.24 -8.43
C LEU A 18 1.79 -10.16 -8.59
N TYR A 19 2.18 -10.49 -9.82
CA TYR A 19 3.41 -11.24 -10.11
C TYR A 19 4.68 -10.43 -9.85
N ASP A 20 4.55 -9.17 -9.45
CA ASP A 20 5.67 -8.36 -9.02
C ASP A 20 6.34 -8.98 -7.79
N GLU A 21 7.67 -9.05 -7.84
CA GLU A 21 8.51 -9.50 -6.72
C GLU A 21 8.36 -8.59 -5.50
N GLU A 22 7.68 -7.46 -5.62
CA GLU A 22 7.52 -6.45 -4.59
C GLU A 22 6.12 -5.80 -4.62
N MET A 23 5.48 -5.69 -3.44
CA MET A 23 4.22 -4.98 -3.25
C MET A 23 4.23 -4.11 -1.99
N PHE A 24 3.49 -3.00 -2.00
CA PHE A 24 3.23 -2.20 -0.80
C PHE A 24 1.87 -2.56 -0.18
N CYS A 25 1.82 -2.69 1.14
CA CYS A 25 0.63 -2.99 1.92
C CYS A 25 0.38 -1.91 2.97
N ILE A 26 -0.89 -1.72 3.30
CA ILE A 26 -1.33 -0.88 4.42
C ILE A 26 -2.05 -1.79 5.40
N ILE A 27 -1.57 -1.81 6.64
CA ILE A 27 -2.18 -2.52 7.76
C ILE A 27 -2.81 -1.47 8.66
N SER A 28 -4.12 -1.59 8.90
CA SER A 28 -4.84 -0.72 9.82
C SER A 28 -5.32 -1.54 11.02
N THR A 29 -4.99 -1.08 12.23
CA THR A 29 -5.53 -1.62 13.48
C THR A 29 -6.74 -0.81 13.97
N GLY A 30 -7.24 0.12 13.13
CA GLY A 30 -8.32 1.05 13.44
C GLY A 30 -7.81 2.41 13.90
N ILE A 31 -6.84 2.44 14.83
CA ILE A 31 -6.23 3.68 15.35
C ILE A 31 -4.88 3.94 14.68
N GLU A 32 -4.09 2.88 14.50
CA GLU A 32 -2.76 2.94 13.92
C GLU A 32 -2.76 2.42 12.48
N TRP A 33 -1.81 2.95 11.71
CA TRP A 33 -1.61 2.59 10.31
C TRP A 33 -0.13 2.25 10.14
N ILE A 34 0.15 1.09 9.56
CA ILE A 34 1.50 0.64 9.26
C ILE A 34 1.58 0.39 7.77
N MET A 35 2.58 0.96 7.12
CA MET A 35 2.87 0.70 5.71
C MET A 35 4.04 -0.28 5.63
N THR A 36 3.93 -1.30 4.79
CA THR A 36 4.98 -2.31 4.63
C THR A 36 5.27 -2.58 3.16
N LYS A 37 6.52 -2.82 2.83
CA LYS A 37 7.00 -3.34 1.54
C LYS A 37 7.23 -4.84 1.69
N VAL A 38 6.48 -5.62 0.93
CA VAL A 38 6.53 -7.09 0.92
C VAL A 38 7.28 -7.51 -0.33
N ILE A 39 8.34 -8.29 -0.15
CA ILE A 39 9.22 -8.77 -1.22
C ILE A 39 9.14 -10.29 -1.26
N LEU A 40 8.70 -10.84 -2.38
CA LEU A 40 8.68 -12.27 -2.67
C LEU A 40 10.07 -12.68 -3.18
N LYS A 41 10.83 -13.41 -2.36
CA LYS A 41 12.11 -13.98 -2.78
C LYS A 41 11.85 -15.31 -3.46
N SER A 42 11.99 -15.34 -4.79
CA SER A 42 11.99 -16.59 -5.54
C SER A 42 13.27 -17.37 -5.24
N ASN A 43 13.17 -18.40 -4.41
CA ASN A 43 14.08 -19.52 -4.46
C ASN A 43 13.27 -20.80 -4.28
N SER A 44 13.60 -21.78 -5.12
CA SER A 44 12.95 -23.09 -5.21
C SER A 44 12.68 -23.71 -3.83
N ASN A 45 11.45 -24.21 -3.67
CA ASN A 45 10.97 -25.06 -2.55
C ASN A 45 10.47 -24.39 -1.26
N GLY A 46 9.81 -23.24 -1.36
CA GLY A 46 9.02 -22.66 -0.26
C GLY A 46 9.19 -21.16 -0.23
N GLY A 47 8.30 -20.44 -0.91
CA GLY A 47 8.42 -19.01 -1.15
C GLY A 47 8.70 -18.22 0.13
N ASN A 48 9.91 -17.67 0.23
CA ASN A 48 10.29 -16.83 1.35
C ASN A 48 9.78 -15.41 1.09
N VAL A 49 9.04 -14.87 2.06
CA VAL A 49 8.52 -13.50 2.01
C VAL A 49 9.33 -12.64 2.97
N GLU A 50 9.96 -11.59 2.45
CA GLU A 50 10.57 -10.55 3.27
C GLU A 50 9.57 -9.39 3.43
N VAL A 51 9.29 -9.00 4.68
CA VAL A 51 8.42 -7.86 4.97
C VAL A 51 9.25 -6.76 5.62
N ARG A 52 9.26 -5.58 5.02
CA ARG A 52 9.94 -4.38 5.54
C ARG A 52 8.91 -3.34 5.93
N VAL A 53 9.06 -2.74 7.10
CA VAL A 53 8.24 -1.59 7.51
C VAL A 53 8.73 -0.34 6.79
N CYS A 54 7.81 0.41 6.20
CA CYS A 54 8.09 1.70 5.56
C CYS A 54 8.19 2.79 6.63
N LEU A 55 9.20 3.64 6.51
CA LEU A 55 9.38 4.82 7.35
C LEU A 55 9.11 6.09 6.54
N PRO A 56 8.60 7.17 7.16
CA PRO A 56 8.18 7.24 8.57
C PRO A 56 6.84 6.53 8.82
N ILE A 57 6.64 6.03 10.05
CA ILE A 57 5.37 5.43 10.48
C ILE A 57 4.30 6.54 10.47
N PRO A 58 3.10 6.30 9.89
CA PRO A 58 2.01 7.26 9.91
C PRO A 58 1.60 7.67 11.33
N ASP A 59 1.21 8.94 11.49
CA ASP A 59 0.63 9.43 12.74
C ASP A 59 -0.68 8.66 13.04
N PRO A 60 -0.90 8.19 14.29
CA PRO A 60 -2.16 7.56 14.66
C PRO A 60 -3.32 8.55 14.54
N ILE A 61 -4.47 8.07 14.07
CA ILE A 61 -5.68 8.90 14.00
C ILE A 61 -6.39 8.77 15.36
N PRO A 62 -6.53 9.86 16.14
CA PRO A 62 -6.94 9.78 17.54
C PRO A 62 -8.46 9.61 17.71
N ILE A 63 -9.06 8.61 17.05
CA ILE A 63 -10.51 8.36 16.98
C ILE A 63 -11.16 8.04 18.34
N ASN A 64 -10.35 7.73 19.35
CA ASN A 64 -10.80 7.39 20.71
C ASN A 64 -10.84 8.61 21.67
N LYS A 65 -10.54 9.81 21.20
CA LYS A 65 -10.67 11.02 22.02
C LYS A 65 -12.15 11.27 22.38
N VAL A 66 -12.38 11.70 23.62
CA VAL A 66 -13.72 12.06 24.14
C VAL A 66 -14.37 13.16 23.29
N SER A 67 -13.57 14.09 22.78
CA SER A 67 -13.99 15.13 21.84
C SER A 67 -13.00 15.23 20.68
N LEU A 68 -13.52 15.12 19.45
CA LEU A 68 -12.74 15.23 18.22
C LEU A 68 -12.96 16.59 17.56
N SER A 69 -11.88 17.33 17.33
CA SER A 69 -11.92 18.49 16.43
C SER A 69 -11.73 18.06 14.97
N ARG A 70 -12.10 18.93 14.04
CA ARG A 70 -11.77 18.73 12.62
C ARG A 70 -10.26 18.59 12.39
N GLY A 71 -9.44 19.31 13.17
CA GLY A 71 -7.98 19.27 13.08
C GLY A 71 -7.43 17.90 13.45
N ASP A 72 -7.97 17.29 14.52
CA ASP A 72 -7.58 15.97 15.01
C ASP A 72 -7.73 14.86 13.96
N ILE A 73 -8.65 15.01 13.00
CA ILE A 73 -8.85 14.05 11.91
C ILE A 73 -8.17 14.52 10.63
N ARG A 74 -8.36 15.79 10.26
CA ARG A 74 -7.92 16.32 8.96
C ARG A 74 -6.41 16.25 8.81
N GLU A 75 -5.66 16.60 9.86
CA GLU A 75 -4.20 16.67 9.75
C GLU A 75 -3.57 15.27 9.64
N PRO A 76 -3.85 14.29 10.53
CA PRO A 76 -3.30 12.94 10.39
C PRO A 76 -3.70 12.26 9.07
N VAL A 77 -4.97 12.42 8.66
CA VAL A 77 -5.45 11.86 7.37
C VAL A 77 -4.72 12.51 6.19
N SER A 78 -4.52 13.83 6.21
CA SER A 78 -3.78 14.52 5.13
C SER A 78 -2.33 14.03 5.04
N LYS A 79 -1.66 13.82 6.18
CA LYS A 79 -0.29 13.28 6.20
C LYS A 79 -0.23 11.84 5.69
N LEU A 80 -1.16 10.99 6.13
CA LEU A 80 -1.29 9.61 5.66
C LEU A 80 -1.49 9.54 4.14
N LEU A 81 -2.38 10.38 3.59
CA LEU A 81 -2.62 10.44 2.15
C LEU A 81 -1.37 10.85 1.36
N LEU A 82 -0.57 11.78 1.88
CA LEU A 82 0.69 12.17 1.24
C LEU A 82 1.71 11.02 1.25
N GLN A 83 1.80 10.27 2.35
CA GLN A 83 2.69 9.11 2.43
C GLN A 83 2.26 8.00 1.45
N ILE A 84 0.96 7.65 1.42
CA ILE A 84 0.41 6.66 0.48
C ILE A 84 0.70 7.08 -0.97
N LYS A 85 0.52 8.37 -1.28
CA LYS A 85 0.85 8.90 -2.61
C LYS A 85 2.34 8.71 -2.93
N GLY A 86 3.23 8.99 -1.98
CA GLY A 86 4.67 8.77 -2.14
C GLY A 86 5.01 7.31 -2.50
N LEU A 87 4.42 6.35 -1.77
CA LEU A 87 4.62 4.92 -2.03
C LEU A 87 4.07 4.49 -3.39
N LEU A 88 2.92 5.02 -3.80
CA LEU A 88 2.35 4.73 -5.12
C LEU A 88 3.27 5.20 -6.26
N GLU A 89 3.88 6.38 -6.10
CA GLU A 89 4.86 6.88 -7.07
C GLU A 89 6.14 6.04 -7.07
N GLU A 90 6.62 5.58 -5.92
CA GLU A 90 7.75 4.65 -5.81
C GLU A 90 7.46 3.34 -6.56
N GLN A 91 6.30 2.73 -6.29
CA GLN A 91 5.89 1.49 -6.96
C GLN A 91 5.79 1.67 -8.48
N LYS A 92 5.18 2.77 -8.93
CA LYS A 92 5.10 3.10 -10.36
C LYS A 92 6.49 3.23 -11.00
N ASN A 93 7.42 3.91 -10.33
CA ASN A 93 8.78 4.11 -10.83
C ASN A 93 9.58 2.81 -10.85
N SER A 94 9.39 1.93 -9.86
CA SER A 94 9.97 0.58 -9.82
C SER A 94 9.54 -0.24 -11.04
N LEU A 95 8.23 -0.28 -11.34
CA LEU A 95 7.68 -0.94 -12.53
C LEU A 95 8.25 -0.40 -13.85
N VAL A 96 8.45 0.93 -13.97
CA VAL A 96 9.03 1.55 -15.17
C VAL A 96 10.50 1.18 -15.34
N SER A 97 11.26 1.05 -14.24
CA SER A 97 12.66 0.62 -14.28
C SER A 97 12.81 -0.86 -14.66
N GLY A 98 11.95 -1.74 -14.15
CA GLY A 98 11.94 -3.16 -14.50
C GLY A 98 11.61 -3.45 -15.97
N LYS A 99 10.76 -2.62 -16.60
CA LYS A 99 10.44 -2.74 -18.03
C LYS A 99 11.64 -2.44 -18.95
N ARG A 100 12.57 -1.57 -18.55
CA ARG A 100 13.79 -1.28 -19.34
C ARG A 100 14.79 -2.44 -19.31
N HIS A 101 14.74 -3.30 -18.29
CA HIS A 101 15.59 -4.49 -18.22
C HIS A 101 15.05 -5.68 -19.03
N ARG A 102 13.76 -5.67 -19.42
CA ARG A 102 13.17 -6.74 -20.26
C ARG A 102 13.23 -6.46 -21.76
N SER A 103 13.74 -5.31 -22.19
CA SER A 103 13.91 -4.95 -23.61
C SER A 103 15.39 -4.94 -24.01
N CYS A 104 16.06 -6.08 -23.86
CA CYS A 104 17.33 -6.40 -24.51
C CYS A 104 17.48 -7.93 -24.52
N GLN A 105 16.72 -8.59 -25.39
CA GLN A 105 17.08 -9.89 -26.00
C GLN A 105 16.58 -9.87 -27.44
#